data_AF-A0A645BIM7-F1
#
_entry.id   AF-A0A645BIM7-F1
#
_cell.length_a   1.000
_cell.length_b   1.000
_cell.length_c   1.000
_cell.angle_alpha   90.00
_cell.angle_beta   90.00
_cell.angle_gamma   90.00
#
_symmetry.space_group_name_H-M   'P 1'
#
loop_
_entity.id
_entity.type
_entity.pdbx_description
1 polymer ?
#
loop_
_entity_poly.entity_id
_entity_poly.type
_entity_poly.pdbx_seq_one_letter_code
_entity_poly.pdbx_strand_id
1 'polypeptide(L)'
;MSFVQTNIPVERLIEIETPNGKLAQAIAGDILRNIPTGFEHHKKKQQCESVARFLEGMTSEEKDTMPQELMKELDDAAYQVGTLGSGNHFIELQTDDQGKLGIMLHSGSRNLGFKICHYFNDLAKELNKKDQSPVPPEWDLAYFSTESDLGKLYLRWMKLAMDFAEENRNQMMEKVLDTVRLWVKKYAGINHVNLSDAVHCHHNYAALEEYYGKAVWVHRKGAIRAGAGEMGIIPGAMGTYSYLVRGKGNPESFLSCSHGAGRRMSRLDAREQFSVQDTILDLRALGVFLAKAKRTDVGTESRFAYKAIDFVLSQELDLVEPVRRLKTVAVVKG
;
A
#
# COMPACT_ATOMS: atom_id res chain seq x y z
N MET A 1 0.03 -3.44 1.74
CA MET A 1 0.41 -4.10 0.47
C MET A 1 -0.31 -5.43 0.39
N SER A 2 -0.65 -5.87 -0.81
CA SER A 2 -1.23 -7.19 -1.08
C SER A 2 -0.60 -7.78 -2.34
N PHE A 3 -0.41 -9.09 -2.39
CA PHE A 3 0.11 -9.79 -3.56
C PHE A 3 -0.63 -11.11 -3.78
N VAL A 4 -0.86 -11.47 -5.04
CA VAL A 4 -1.33 -12.79 -5.45
C VAL A 4 -0.60 -13.26 -6.72
N GLN A 5 -0.20 -14.52 -6.75
CA GLN A 5 0.37 -15.14 -7.95
C GLN A 5 -0.72 -15.84 -8.74
N THR A 6 -0.62 -15.81 -10.07
CA THR A 6 -1.48 -16.58 -10.97
C THR A 6 -0.69 -17.60 -11.79
N ASN A 7 -1.39 -18.56 -12.42
CA ASN A 7 -0.81 -19.49 -13.39
C ASN A 7 -0.67 -18.90 -14.83
N ILE A 8 -1.09 -17.66 -15.04
CA ILE A 8 -1.11 -17.00 -16.35
C ILE A 8 0.33 -16.73 -16.83
N PRO A 9 0.73 -17.20 -18.03
CA PRO A 9 2.02 -16.85 -18.60
C PRO A 9 2.03 -15.38 -19.06
N VAL A 10 3.00 -14.60 -18.60
CA VAL A 10 3.14 -13.17 -18.94
C VAL A 10 3.45 -12.95 -20.42
N GLU A 11 4.12 -13.90 -21.07
CA GLU A 11 4.34 -13.90 -22.52
C GLU A 11 3.03 -13.63 -23.29
N ARG A 12 1.92 -14.26 -22.88
CA ARG A 12 0.59 -14.05 -23.48
C ARG A 12 0.11 -12.61 -23.31
N LEU A 13 0.48 -11.95 -22.23
CA LEU A 13 0.06 -10.57 -21.94
C LEU A 13 0.87 -9.55 -22.75
N ILE A 14 2.13 -9.85 -23.08
CA ILE A 14 3.01 -8.92 -23.80
C ILE A 14 3.02 -9.15 -25.32
N GLU A 15 2.67 -10.34 -25.80
CA GLU A 15 2.67 -10.66 -27.23
C GLU A 15 1.32 -10.39 -27.90
N ILE A 16 0.22 -10.78 -27.24
CA ILE A 16 -1.13 -10.71 -27.82
C ILE A 16 -1.54 -9.26 -28.01
N GLU A 17 -1.96 -8.94 -29.24
CA GLU A 17 -2.54 -7.65 -29.61
C GLU A 17 -4.04 -7.62 -29.32
N THR A 18 -4.51 -6.46 -28.86
CA THR A 18 -5.91 -6.12 -28.70
C THR A 18 -6.19 -4.80 -29.41
N PRO A 19 -7.46 -4.38 -29.59
CA PRO A 19 -7.77 -3.07 -30.13
C PRO A 19 -7.17 -1.89 -29.32
N ASN A 20 -6.76 -2.12 -28.07
CA ASN A 20 -6.18 -1.12 -27.17
C ASN A 20 -4.66 -1.31 -26.94
N GLY A 21 -3.97 -1.96 -27.87
CA GLY A 21 -2.55 -2.32 -27.77
C GLY A 21 -2.34 -3.71 -27.16
N LYS A 22 -1.15 -3.96 -26.60
CA LYS A 22 -0.81 -5.24 -25.96
C LYS A 22 -1.82 -5.59 -24.87
N LEU A 23 -2.08 -6.88 -24.67
CA LEU A 23 -3.05 -7.35 -23.69
C LEU A 23 -2.75 -6.81 -22.26
N ALA A 24 -1.49 -6.73 -21.84
CA ALA A 24 -1.08 -6.10 -20.58
C ALA A 24 -1.49 -4.62 -20.50
N GLN A 25 -1.28 -3.87 -21.59
CA GLN A 25 -1.65 -2.45 -21.68
C GLN A 25 -3.17 -2.28 -21.62
N ALA A 26 -3.92 -3.14 -22.30
CA ALA A 26 -5.37 -3.11 -22.30
C ALA A 26 -5.95 -3.42 -20.91
N ILE A 27 -5.41 -4.43 -20.22
CA ILE A 27 -5.77 -4.77 -18.84
C ILE A 27 -5.48 -3.60 -17.90
N ALA A 28 -4.25 -3.05 -17.93
CA ALA A 28 -3.88 -1.92 -17.06
C ALA A 28 -4.75 -0.68 -17.32
N GLY A 29 -5.07 -0.41 -18.58
CA GLY A 29 -6.00 0.66 -18.96
C GLY A 29 -7.43 0.42 -18.45
N ASP A 30 -7.88 -0.83 -18.43
CA ASP A 30 -9.20 -1.18 -17.91
C ASP A 30 -9.28 -1.12 -16.38
N ILE A 31 -8.22 -1.56 -15.69
CA ILE A 31 -8.08 -1.36 -14.24
C ILE A 31 -8.16 0.13 -13.90
N LEU A 32 -7.40 0.98 -14.61
CA LEU A 32 -7.40 2.44 -14.39
C LEU A 32 -8.78 3.08 -14.58
N ARG A 33 -9.61 2.57 -15.49
CA ARG A 33 -10.97 3.08 -15.71
C ARG A 33 -11.94 2.67 -14.61
N ASN A 34 -11.74 1.50 -13.99
CA ASN A 34 -12.69 0.90 -13.05
C ASN A 34 -12.29 1.09 -11.58
N ILE A 35 -11.06 1.48 -11.30
CA ILE A 35 -10.56 1.78 -9.95
C ILE A 35 -10.19 3.26 -9.88
N PRO A 36 -10.90 4.07 -9.07
CA PRO A 36 -10.55 5.48 -8.88
C PRO A 36 -9.11 5.65 -8.37
N THR A 37 -8.41 6.63 -8.93
CA THR A 37 -7.02 6.97 -8.65
C THR A 37 -6.90 8.43 -8.22
N GLY A 38 -5.77 8.81 -7.63
CA GLY A 38 -5.53 10.17 -7.21
C GLY A 38 -6.41 10.60 -6.04
N PHE A 39 -7.16 11.68 -6.25
CA PHE A 39 -8.14 12.25 -5.31
C PHE A 39 -9.58 11.91 -5.69
N GLU A 40 -9.79 11.10 -6.73
CA GLU A 40 -11.13 10.71 -7.18
C GLU A 40 -11.69 9.60 -6.28
N HIS A 41 -12.98 9.67 -6.00
CA HIS A 41 -13.74 8.70 -5.22
C HIS A 41 -14.81 8.01 -6.07
N HIS A 42 -15.41 6.94 -5.56
CA HIS A 42 -16.60 6.36 -6.18
C HIS A 42 -17.74 7.39 -6.18
N LYS A 43 -18.58 7.39 -7.22
CA LYS A 43 -19.76 8.26 -7.28
C LYS A 43 -20.94 7.76 -6.43
N LYS A 44 -20.92 6.48 -6.06
CA LYS A 44 -21.95 5.80 -5.27
C LYS A 44 -21.29 5.16 -4.05
N LYS A 45 -22.02 5.09 -2.94
CA LYS A 45 -21.57 4.37 -1.75
C LYS A 45 -21.25 2.92 -2.11
N GLN A 46 -20.08 2.46 -1.69
CA GLN A 46 -19.68 1.07 -1.70
C GLN A 46 -19.97 0.46 -0.32
N GLN A 47 -20.02 -0.87 -0.25
CA GLN A 47 -20.04 -1.58 1.03
C GLN A 47 -18.72 -1.34 1.76
N CYS A 48 -18.78 -1.01 3.05
CA CYS A 48 -17.63 -0.67 3.88
C CYS A 48 -17.77 -1.31 5.27
N GLU A 49 -17.42 -2.59 5.36
CA GLU A 49 -17.61 -3.43 6.53
C GLU A 49 -16.76 -2.99 7.73
N SER A 50 -15.54 -2.52 7.50
CA SER A 50 -14.66 -2.01 8.55
C SER A 50 -15.28 -0.86 9.34
N VAL A 51 -15.91 0.09 8.65
CA VAL A 51 -16.61 1.23 9.25
C VAL A 51 -17.91 0.79 9.91
N ALA A 52 -18.68 -0.08 9.26
CA ALA A 52 -19.92 -0.62 9.85
C ALA A 52 -19.64 -1.30 11.20
N ARG A 53 -18.67 -2.23 11.26
CA ARG A 53 -18.26 -2.89 12.50
C ARG A 53 -17.74 -1.92 13.56
N PHE A 54 -17.00 -0.89 13.15
CA PHE A 54 -16.52 0.13 14.08
C PHE A 54 -17.66 0.89 14.74
N LEU A 55 -18.66 1.30 13.97
CA LEU A 55 -19.87 2.01 14.42
C LEU A 55 -20.78 1.13 15.29
N GLU A 56 -20.88 -0.17 14.99
CA GLU A 56 -21.60 -1.14 15.81
C GLU A 56 -20.98 -1.29 17.20
N GLY A 57 -19.65 -1.26 17.28
CA GLY A 57 -18.93 -1.32 18.55
C GLY A 57 -18.94 -0.01 19.35
N MET A 58 -19.51 1.09 18.86
CA MET A 58 -19.54 2.38 19.55
C MET A 58 -20.76 2.50 20.47
N THR A 59 -20.55 3.04 21.67
CA THR A 59 -21.64 3.43 22.58
C THR A 59 -22.36 4.69 22.06
N SER A 60 -23.56 4.98 22.58
CA SER A 60 -24.27 6.22 22.23
C SER A 60 -23.49 7.46 22.64
N GLU A 61 -22.88 7.44 23.83
CA GLU A 61 -22.06 8.55 24.34
C GLU A 61 -20.83 8.81 23.45
N GLU A 62 -20.16 7.75 22.99
CA GLU A 62 -19.03 7.88 22.05
C GLU A 62 -19.46 8.48 20.72
N LYS A 63 -20.67 8.17 20.22
CA LYS A 63 -21.21 8.75 18.99
C LYS A 63 -21.54 10.23 19.16
N ASP A 64 -22.13 10.59 20.30
CA ASP A 64 -22.56 11.96 20.59
C ASP A 64 -21.38 12.91 20.88
N THR A 65 -20.28 12.38 21.42
CA THR A 65 -19.07 13.15 21.74
C THR A 65 -18.01 13.13 20.64
N MET A 66 -18.25 12.39 19.55
CA MET A 66 -17.30 12.24 18.45
C MET A 66 -17.06 13.58 17.72
N PRO A 67 -15.81 13.94 17.40
CA PRO A 67 -15.53 15.11 16.58
C PRO A 67 -16.26 15.03 15.24
N GLN A 68 -16.99 16.09 14.90
CA GLN A 68 -17.77 16.14 13.65
C GLN A 68 -16.91 15.88 12.41
N GLU A 69 -15.64 16.28 12.43
CA GLU A 69 -14.71 16.01 11.35
C GLU A 69 -14.43 14.50 11.15
N LEU A 70 -14.29 13.73 12.23
CA LEU A 70 -14.08 12.28 12.13
C LEU A 70 -15.38 11.56 11.74
N MET A 71 -16.54 12.02 12.24
CA MET A 71 -17.85 11.51 11.83
C MET A 71 -18.03 11.61 10.31
N LYS A 72 -17.69 12.77 9.73
CA LYS A 72 -17.75 13.00 8.29
C LYS A 72 -16.83 12.03 7.53
N GLU A 73 -15.64 11.76 8.04
CA GLU A 73 -14.71 10.82 7.38
C GLU A 73 -15.23 9.37 7.42
N LEU A 74 -16.00 8.97 8.43
CA LEU A 74 -16.69 7.67 8.44
C LEU A 74 -17.76 7.58 7.35
N ASP A 75 -18.53 8.65 7.13
CA ASP A 75 -19.52 8.70 6.04
C ASP A 75 -18.84 8.70 4.65
N ASP A 76 -17.76 9.46 4.51
CA ASP A 76 -16.99 9.57 3.27
C ASP A 76 -16.21 8.28 2.95
N ALA A 77 -15.92 7.43 3.95
CA ALA A 77 -15.20 6.18 3.79
C ALA A 77 -15.87 5.23 2.79
N ALA A 78 -17.21 5.19 2.75
CA ALA A 78 -17.96 4.37 1.79
C ALA A 78 -17.75 4.78 0.32
N TYR A 79 -17.30 6.01 0.06
CA TYR A 79 -16.94 6.47 -1.29
C TYR A 79 -15.45 6.24 -1.59
N GLN A 80 -14.63 6.05 -0.56
CA GLN A 80 -13.17 5.89 -0.66
C GLN A 80 -12.71 4.44 -0.67
N VAL A 81 -13.47 3.50 -0.08
CA VAL A 81 -13.10 2.09 -0.08
C VAL A 81 -13.07 1.52 -1.50
N GLY A 82 -12.09 0.69 -1.79
CA GLY A 82 -11.81 0.19 -3.14
C GLY A 82 -11.23 1.25 -4.08
N THR A 83 -10.43 2.20 -3.59
CA THR A 83 -9.73 3.23 -4.39
C THR A 83 -8.22 3.20 -4.17
N LEU A 84 -7.45 3.52 -5.22
CA LEU A 84 -6.00 3.40 -5.19
C LEU A 84 -5.35 4.55 -4.42
N GLY A 85 -5.80 5.77 -4.70
CA GLY A 85 -5.18 7.01 -4.21
C GLY A 85 -4.05 7.54 -5.06
N SER A 86 -3.25 8.45 -4.50
CA SER A 86 -2.13 9.14 -5.15
C SER A 86 -0.75 8.75 -4.57
N GLY A 87 0.32 9.35 -5.09
CA GLY A 87 1.68 9.21 -4.54
C GLY A 87 2.31 7.85 -4.87
N ASN A 88 2.85 7.18 -3.84
CA ASN A 88 3.52 5.89 -4.02
C ASN A 88 2.55 4.71 -4.17
N HIS A 89 1.23 4.93 -4.19
CA HIS A 89 0.23 3.88 -4.40
C HIS A 89 0.19 3.38 -5.86
N PHE A 90 0.07 2.07 -6.05
CA PHE A 90 0.09 1.45 -7.38
C PHE A 90 -0.63 0.09 -7.41
N ILE A 91 -0.96 -0.34 -8.61
CA ILE A 91 -1.29 -1.74 -8.92
C ILE A 91 -0.32 -2.17 -10.02
N GLU A 92 0.49 -3.19 -9.78
CA GLU A 92 1.45 -3.71 -10.75
C GLU A 92 1.10 -5.11 -11.19
N LEU A 93 1.11 -5.32 -12.50
CA LEU A 93 1.22 -6.62 -13.13
C LEU A 93 2.71 -6.91 -13.28
N GLN A 94 3.16 -8.01 -12.70
CA GLN A 94 4.57 -8.36 -12.62
C GLN A 94 4.79 -9.79 -13.11
N THR A 95 5.98 -10.12 -13.57
CA THR A 95 6.41 -11.49 -13.88
C THR A 95 7.40 -11.97 -12.85
N ASP A 96 7.27 -13.22 -12.41
CA ASP A 96 8.33 -13.91 -11.69
C ASP A 96 9.38 -14.50 -12.65
N ASP A 97 10.41 -15.15 -12.09
CA ASP A 97 11.47 -15.82 -12.86
C ASP A 97 10.95 -17.04 -13.67
N GLN A 98 9.72 -17.51 -13.43
CA GLN A 98 9.06 -18.58 -14.20
C GLN A 98 8.15 -18.04 -15.30
N GLY A 99 8.11 -16.72 -15.51
CA GLY A 99 7.26 -16.09 -16.52
C GLY A 99 5.78 -16.04 -16.14
N LYS A 100 5.43 -16.22 -14.85
CA LYS A 100 4.05 -16.23 -14.37
C LYS A 100 3.63 -14.88 -13.82
N LEU A 101 2.37 -14.51 -14.09
CA LEU A 101 1.81 -13.22 -13.68
C LEU A 101 1.54 -13.18 -12.18
N GLY A 102 2.25 -12.29 -11.49
CA GLY A 102 1.93 -11.81 -10.15
C GLY A 102 1.23 -10.45 -10.20
N ILE A 103 0.35 -10.21 -9.24
CA ILE A 103 -0.37 -8.94 -9.10
C ILE A 103 -0.03 -8.37 -7.74
N MET A 104 0.63 -7.21 -7.73
CA MET A 104 0.99 -6.49 -6.51
C MET A 104 0.16 -5.23 -6.38
N LEU A 105 -0.38 -4.99 -5.19
CA LEU A 105 -1.18 -3.82 -4.89
C LEU A 105 -0.61 -3.09 -3.68
N HIS A 106 -0.36 -1.79 -3.86
CA HIS A 106 0.08 -0.89 -2.81
C HIS A 106 -0.92 0.27 -2.63
N SER A 107 -1.65 0.22 -1.53
CA SER A 107 -2.51 1.31 -1.04
C SER A 107 -2.70 1.17 0.47
N GLY A 108 -3.35 2.16 1.08
CA GLY A 108 -3.57 2.26 2.52
C GLY A 108 -4.99 2.68 2.87
N SER A 109 -5.12 3.35 4.02
CA SER A 109 -6.38 3.75 4.65
C SER A 109 -7.03 5.00 4.06
N ARG A 110 -6.54 5.46 2.90
CA ARG A 110 -7.02 6.67 2.19
C ARG A 110 -7.06 7.91 3.12
N ASN A 111 -7.97 8.84 2.87
CA ASN A 111 -8.07 10.07 3.67
C ASN A 111 -8.51 9.80 5.12
N LEU A 112 -9.28 8.73 5.34
CA LEU A 112 -9.75 8.32 6.67
C LEU A 112 -8.58 8.20 7.66
N GLY A 113 -7.58 7.36 7.36
CA GLY A 113 -6.43 7.21 8.27
C GLY A 113 -5.55 8.45 8.37
N PHE A 114 -5.47 9.26 7.31
CA PHE A 114 -4.76 10.55 7.35
C PHE A 114 -5.42 11.52 8.35
N LYS A 115 -6.74 11.64 8.31
CA LYS A 115 -7.52 12.51 9.20
C LYS A 115 -7.49 12.03 10.64
N ILE A 116 -7.63 10.73 10.87
CA ILE A 116 -7.44 10.11 12.19
C ILE A 116 -6.06 10.48 12.75
N CYS A 117 -4.99 10.26 11.98
CA CYS A 117 -3.63 10.54 12.43
C CYS A 117 -3.45 12.02 12.79
N HIS A 118 -3.94 12.94 11.96
CA HIS A 118 -3.81 14.38 12.21
C HIS A 118 -4.57 14.83 13.45
N TYR A 119 -5.84 14.42 13.58
CA TYR A 119 -6.67 14.77 14.73
C TYR A 119 -6.00 14.36 16.05
N PHE A 120 -5.59 13.10 16.17
CA PHE A 120 -4.97 12.59 17.39
C PHE A 120 -3.57 13.17 17.64
N ASN A 121 -2.81 13.47 16.58
CA ASN A 121 -1.50 14.11 16.72
C ASN A 121 -1.62 15.55 17.23
N ASP A 122 -2.57 16.32 16.73
CA ASP A 122 -2.80 17.69 17.17
C ASP A 122 -3.30 17.72 18.63
N LEU A 123 -4.20 16.80 18.99
CA LEU A 123 -4.63 16.63 20.39
C LEU A 123 -3.47 16.21 21.31
N ALA A 124 -2.59 15.31 20.85
CA ALA A 124 -1.41 14.92 21.62
C ALA A 124 -0.44 16.09 21.81
N LYS A 125 -0.26 16.96 20.80
CA LYS A 125 0.58 18.16 20.91
C LYS A 125 0.03 19.14 21.95
N GLU A 126 -1.27 19.37 21.94
CA GLU A 126 -1.92 20.25 22.91
C GLU A 126 -1.78 19.71 24.34
N LEU A 127 -2.04 18.42 24.53
CA LEU A 127 -1.93 17.77 25.84
C LEU A 127 -0.47 17.76 26.34
N ASN A 128 0.48 17.34 25.50
CA ASN A 128 1.90 17.30 25.86
C ASN A 128 2.44 18.69 26.21
N LYS A 129 1.98 19.74 25.54
CA LYS A 129 2.34 21.12 25.87
C LYS A 129 1.77 21.54 27.23
N LYS A 130 0.50 21.21 27.50
CA LYS A 130 -0.16 21.51 28.78
C LYS A 130 0.50 20.79 29.95
N ASP A 131 0.85 19.53 29.75
CA ASP A 131 1.44 18.65 30.76
C ASP A 131 2.96 18.84 30.89
N GLN A 132 3.55 19.81 30.17
CA GLN A 132 4.98 20.11 30.16
C GLN A 132 5.82 18.86 29.88
N SER A 133 5.42 18.10 28.85
CA SER A 133 6.12 16.90 28.40
C SER A 133 7.61 17.16 28.21
N PRO A 134 8.50 16.23 28.61
CA PRO A 134 9.94 16.37 28.39
C PRO A 134 10.34 16.26 26.91
N VAL A 135 9.42 15.87 26.02
CA VAL A 135 9.67 15.78 24.58
C VAL A 135 9.46 17.16 23.94
N PRO A 136 10.51 17.74 23.31
CA PRO A 136 10.39 19.06 22.69
C PRO A 136 9.38 19.07 21.53
N PRO A 137 8.47 20.04 21.44
CA PRO A 137 7.46 20.12 20.38
C PRO A 137 8.04 20.14 18.96
N GLU A 138 9.22 20.73 18.79
CA GLU A 138 9.93 20.82 17.50
C GLU A 138 10.39 19.46 16.94
N TRP A 139 10.39 18.40 17.75
CA TRP A 139 10.72 17.05 17.29
C TRP A 139 9.54 16.34 16.61
N ASP A 140 8.32 16.88 16.72
CA ASP A 140 7.09 16.28 16.17
C ASP A 140 6.86 14.83 16.65
N LEU A 141 7.16 14.58 17.93
CA LEU A 141 7.03 13.29 18.62
C LEU A 141 6.00 13.34 19.75
N ALA A 142 4.86 14.00 19.51
CA ALA A 142 3.75 14.01 20.45
C ALA A 142 3.19 12.60 20.67
N TYR A 143 2.69 12.30 21.87
CA TYR A 143 2.29 10.96 22.26
C TYR A 143 1.14 10.98 23.27
N PHE A 144 0.46 9.84 23.38
CA PHE A 144 -0.41 9.54 24.52
C PHE A 144 0.19 8.39 25.33
N SER A 145 -0.10 8.36 26.63
CA SER A 145 0.00 7.10 27.37
C SER A 145 -1.03 6.12 26.83
N THR A 146 -0.65 4.87 26.56
CA THR A 146 -1.58 3.84 26.06
C THR A 146 -2.62 3.43 27.09
N GLU A 147 -2.40 3.78 28.37
CA GLU A 147 -3.35 3.54 29.46
C GLU A 147 -4.39 4.64 29.63
N SER A 148 -4.16 5.82 29.03
CA SER A 148 -5.12 6.92 29.09
C SER A 148 -6.33 6.67 28.19
N ASP A 149 -7.45 7.30 28.49
CA ASP A 149 -8.66 7.18 27.68
C ASP A 149 -8.42 7.63 26.23
N LEU A 150 -7.66 8.72 26.04
CA LEU A 150 -7.27 9.19 24.70
C LEU A 150 -6.33 8.22 23.98
N GLY A 151 -5.39 7.59 24.70
CA GLY A 151 -4.51 6.57 24.12
C GLY A 151 -5.30 5.35 23.65
N LYS A 152 -6.19 4.83 24.48
CA LYS A 152 -7.09 3.71 24.14
C LYS A 152 -8.00 4.05 22.97
N LEU A 153 -8.54 5.28 22.95
CA LEU A 153 -9.36 5.78 21.87
C LEU A 153 -8.56 5.84 20.56
N TYR A 154 -7.36 6.44 20.57
CA TYR A 154 -6.49 6.47 19.39
C TYR A 154 -6.19 5.07 18.86
N LEU A 155 -5.86 4.11 19.73
CA LEU A 155 -5.58 2.72 19.34
C LEU A 155 -6.78 2.06 18.64
N ARG A 156 -8.00 2.32 19.12
CA ARG A 156 -9.24 1.85 18.49
C ARG A 156 -9.44 2.46 17.09
N TRP A 157 -9.17 3.75 16.92
CA TRP A 157 -9.24 4.43 15.62
C TRP A 157 -8.13 4.00 14.65
N MET A 158 -6.92 3.79 15.16
CA MET A 158 -5.81 3.23 14.38
C MET A 158 -6.19 1.83 13.87
N LYS A 159 -6.83 1.01 14.70
CA LYS A 159 -7.34 -0.30 14.29
C LYS A 159 -8.37 -0.16 13.16
N LEU A 160 -9.33 0.77 13.25
CA LEU A 160 -10.24 1.05 12.14
C LEU A 160 -9.48 1.41 10.85
N ALA A 161 -8.48 2.29 10.93
CA ALA A 161 -7.70 2.68 9.77
C ALA A 161 -6.96 1.47 9.16
N MET A 162 -6.46 0.53 9.98
CA MET A 162 -5.86 -0.71 9.52
C MET A 162 -6.89 -1.63 8.84
N ASP A 163 -8.02 -1.90 9.50
CA ASP A 163 -9.10 -2.74 8.97
C ASP A 163 -9.62 -2.18 7.63
N PHE A 164 -9.84 -0.87 7.56
CA PHE A 164 -10.25 -0.18 6.33
C PHE A 164 -9.19 -0.25 5.23
N ALA A 165 -7.90 -0.11 5.59
CA ALA A 165 -6.81 -0.24 4.62
C ALA A 165 -6.74 -1.66 4.05
N GLU A 166 -7.01 -2.69 4.85
CA GLU A 166 -7.08 -4.07 4.37
C GLU A 166 -8.29 -4.29 3.45
N GLU A 167 -9.48 -3.89 3.88
CA GLU A 167 -10.71 -3.97 3.08
C GLU A 167 -10.56 -3.24 1.74
N ASN A 168 -9.99 -2.03 1.76
CA ASN A 168 -9.70 -1.24 0.57
C ASN A 168 -8.84 -2.02 -0.44
N ARG A 169 -7.79 -2.71 0.04
CA ARG A 169 -6.92 -3.53 -0.82
C ARG A 169 -7.64 -4.76 -1.35
N ASN A 170 -8.48 -5.40 -0.54
CA ASN A 170 -9.20 -6.61 -0.93
C ASN A 170 -10.23 -6.31 -2.02
N GLN A 171 -11.04 -5.25 -1.85
CA GLN A 171 -12.02 -4.84 -2.87
C GLN A 171 -11.35 -4.45 -4.20
N MET A 172 -10.18 -3.79 -4.16
CA MET A 172 -9.43 -3.52 -5.38
C MET A 172 -8.85 -4.79 -6.01
N MET A 173 -8.30 -5.69 -5.20
CA MET A 173 -7.71 -6.94 -5.70
C MET A 173 -8.76 -7.80 -6.41
N GLU A 174 -9.97 -7.90 -5.86
CA GLU A 174 -11.10 -8.58 -6.51
C GLU A 174 -11.41 -7.99 -7.89
N LYS A 175 -11.59 -6.66 -7.97
CA LYS A 175 -11.84 -5.97 -9.24
C LYS A 175 -10.71 -6.19 -10.25
N VAL A 176 -9.45 -6.13 -9.81
CA VAL A 176 -8.28 -6.39 -10.66
C VAL A 176 -8.29 -7.82 -11.19
N LEU A 177 -8.55 -8.80 -10.33
CA LEU A 177 -8.60 -10.21 -10.71
C LEU A 177 -9.73 -10.48 -11.71
N ASP A 178 -10.89 -9.87 -11.53
CA ASP A 178 -12.02 -10.00 -12.44
C ASP A 178 -11.71 -9.38 -13.81
N THR A 179 -11.08 -8.21 -13.84
CA THR A 179 -10.57 -7.62 -15.08
C THR A 179 -9.56 -8.56 -15.75
N VAL A 180 -8.56 -9.06 -15.02
CA VAL A 180 -7.56 -9.98 -15.58
C VAL A 180 -8.23 -11.23 -16.17
N ARG A 181 -9.12 -11.89 -15.42
CA ARG A 181 -9.86 -13.09 -15.86
C ARG A 181 -10.66 -12.83 -17.12
N LEU A 182 -11.39 -11.72 -17.19
CA LEU A 182 -12.19 -11.34 -18.35
C LEU A 182 -11.32 -11.20 -19.61
N TRP A 183 -10.21 -10.46 -19.50
CA TRP A 183 -9.34 -10.16 -20.62
C TRP A 183 -8.56 -11.40 -21.09
N VAL A 184 -8.00 -12.21 -20.18
CA VAL A 184 -7.25 -13.42 -20.57
C VAL A 184 -8.16 -14.52 -21.14
N LYS A 185 -9.41 -14.61 -20.65
CA LYS A 185 -10.41 -15.50 -21.24
C LYS A 185 -10.72 -15.08 -22.68
N LYS A 186 -10.98 -13.79 -22.89
CA LYS A 186 -11.39 -13.24 -24.19
C LYS A 186 -10.28 -13.31 -25.24
N TYR A 187 -9.05 -12.95 -24.89
CA TYR A 187 -7.96 -12.77 -25.86
C TYR A 187 -6.90 -13.87 -25.83
N ALA A 188 -6.68 -14.52 -24.69
CA ALA A 188 -5.63 -15.54 -24.54
C ALA A 188 -6.16 -16.98 -24.50
N GLY A 189 -7.49 -17.17 -24.42
CA GLY A 189 -8.13 -18.48 -24.31
C GLY A 189 -7.98 -19.15 -22.94
N ILE A 190 -7.56 -18.39 -21.91
CA ILE A 190 -7.32 -18.91 -20.57
C ILE A 190 -8.62 -18.89 -19.78
N ASN A 191 -9.26 -20.05 -19.66
CA ASN A 191 -10.55 -20.19 -18.97
C ASN A 191 -10.41 -20.44 -17.45
N HIS A 192 -9.25 -20.90 -17.00
CA HIS A 192 -8.99 -21.24 -15.59
C HIS A 192 -7.77 -20.50 -15.08
N VAL A 193 -8.00 -19.61 -14.11
CA VAL A 193 -6.96 -18.83 -13.43
C VAL A 193 -6.88 -19.32 -11.99
N ASN A 194 -5.77 -19.99 -11.66
CA ASN A 194 -5.47 -20.44 -10.31
C ASN A 194 -4.71 -19.34 -9.58
N LEU A 195 -5.01 -19.16 -8.30
CA LEU A 195 -4.37 -18.18 -7.43
C LEU A 195 -3.54 -18.89 -6.37
N SER A 196 -2.39 -18.31 -6.00
CA SER A 196 -1.71 -18.67 -4.76
C SER A 196 -2.47 -18.13 -3.55
N ASP A 197 -2.05 -18.53 -2.35
CA ASP A 197 -2.39 -17.79 -1.14
C ASP A 197 -1.97 -16.33 -1.29
N ALA A 198 -2.83 -15.43 -0.82
CA ALA A 198 -2.57 -14.01 -0.84
C ALA A 198 -1.58 -13.64 0.26
N VAL A 199 -0.62 -12.77 -0.06
CA VAL A 199 0.29 -12.18 0.91
C VAL A 199 -0.20 -10.78 1.21
N HIS A 200 -0.34 -10.44 2.50
CA HIS A 200 -0.79 -9.12 2.96
C HIS A 200 0.20 -8.56 3.97
N CYS A 201 0.52 -7.26 3.86
CA CYS A 201 1.45 -6.60 4.78
C CYS A 201 1.00 -5.17 5.08
N HIS A 202 0.82 -4.82 6.35
CA HIS A 202 0.80 -3.43 6.80
C HIS A 202 2.23 -2.93 7.01
N HIS A 203 2.47 -1.65 6.76
CA HIS A 203 3.80 -1.04 6.95
C HIS A 203 3.77 0.31 7.68
N ASN A 204 2.59 0.73 8.16
CA ASN A 204 2.38 1.93 8.97
C ASN A 204 1.34 1.60 10.04
N TYR A 205 1.78 1.22 11.24
CA TYR A 205 0.91 0.86 12.37
C TYR A 205 1.73 0.72 13.65
N ALA A 206 1.04 0.64 14.80
CA ALA A 206 1.60 0.13 16.04
C ALA A 206 0.83 -1.11 16.49
N ALA A 207 1.50 -2.06 17.14
CA ALA A 207 0.88 -3.25 17.70
C ALA A 207 1.50 -3.61 19.04
N LEU A 208 0.68 -4.14 19.95
CA LEU A 208 1.15 -4.70 21.21
C LEU A 208 1.68 -6.12 20.95
N GLU A 209 2.96 -6.32 21.19
CA GLU A 209 3.68 -7.56 20.88
C GLU A 209 4.55 -7.96 22.07
N GLU A 210 4.91 -9.24 22.16
CA GLU A 210 5.72 -9.77 23.27
C GLU A 210 7.18 -10.00 22.83
N TYR A 211 8.11 -9.33 23.51
CA TYR A 211 9.54 -9.45 23.26
C TYR A 211 10.32 -9.42 24.57
N TYR A 212 11.31 -10.30 24.69
CA TYR A 212 12.19 -10.37 25.87
C TYR A 212 11.41 -10.46 27.20
N GLY A 213 10.28 -11.19 27.19
CA GLY A 213 9.40 -11.36 28.36
C GLY A 213 8.57 -10.14 28.75
N LYS A 214 8.42 -9.16 27.85
CA LYS A 214 7.63 -7.94 28.07
C LYS A 214 6.66 -7.68 26.92
N ALA A 215 5.46 -7.21 27.26
CA ALA A 215 4.53 -6.65 26.30
C ALA A 215 4.98 -5.21 25.95
N VAL A 216 5.20 -4.94 24.67
CA VAL A 216 5.68 -3.65 24.16
C VAL A 216 4.90 -3.22 22.92
N TRP A 217 4.68 -1.90 22.78
CA TRP A 217 4.10 -1.34 21.57
C TRP A 217 5.15 -1.14 20.49
N VAL A 218 5.16 -2.01 19.49
CA VAL A 218 6.08 -1.92 18.34
C VAL A 218 5.47 -1.00 17.30
N HIS A 219 6.11 0.15 17.08
CA HIS A 219 5.72 1.13 16.07
C HIS A 219 6.48 0.86 14.77
N ARG A 220 5.75 0.55 13.70
CA ARG A 220 6.31 0.35 12.36
C ARG A 220 5.85 1.47 11.44
N LYS A 221 6.79 2.28 10.96
CA LYS A 221 6.57 3.34 9.97
C LYS A 221 7.53 3.13 8.81
N GLY A 222 7.01 2.65 7.68
CA GLY A 222 7.84 2.20 6.57
C GLY A 222 8.63 0.91 6.87
N ALA A 223 8.07 0.03 7.69
CA ALA A 223 8.63 -1.30 7.99
C ALA A 223 7.50 -2.34 8.04
N ILE A 224 7.76 -3.57 7.63
CA ILE A 224 6.79 -4.68 7.75
C ILE A 224 7.22 -5.64 8.86
N ARG A 225 6.28 -6.40 9.40
CA ARG A 225 6.59 -7.57 10.22
C ARG A 225 7.19 -8.68 9.35
N ALA A 226 8.21 -9.34 9.89
CA ALA A 226 9.02 -10.38 9.28
C ALA A 226 9.25 -11.51 10.32
N GLY A 227 8.17 -12.05 10.88
CA GLY A 227 8.22 -13.21 11.76
C GLY A 227 8.82 -14.44 11.07
N ALA A 228 9.33 -15.39 11.84
CA ALA A 228 9.93 -16.60 11.30
C ALA A 228 8.93 -17.34 10.40
N GLY A 229 9.26 -17.49 9.11
CA GLY A 229 8.42 -18.15 8.11
C GLY A 229 7.32 -17.27 7.50
N GLU A 230 7.07 -16.07 8.04
CA GLU A 230 6.03 -15.15 7.58
C GLU A 230 6.38 -14.55 6.21
N MET A 231 5.42 -14.53 5.29
CA MET A 231 5.62 -13.94 3.96
C MET A 231 5.48 -12.42 4.02
N GLY A 232 6.43 -11.72 3.39
CA GLY A 232 6.46 -10.26 3.26
C GLY A 232 6.54 -9.80 1.82
N ILE A 233 6.28 -8.50 1.61
CA ILE A 233 6.35 -7.84 0.30
C ILE A 233 7.28 -6.63 0.41
N ILE A 234 8.29 -6.57 -0.45
CA ILE A 234 9.24 -5.45 -0.54
C ILE A 234 9.25 -4.92 -1.99
N PRO A 235 8.40 -3.93 -2.32
CA PRO A 235 8.38 -3.31 -3.63
C PRO A 235 9.62 -2.46 -3.92
N GLY A 236 10.04 -2.50 -5.18
CA GLY A 236 10.94 -1.51 -5.75
C GLY A 236 10.22 -0.23 -6.18
N ALA A 237 10.94 0.62 -6.90
CA ALA A 237 10.34 1.69 -7.69
C ALA A 237 9.74 1.15 -8.99
N MET A 238 8.88 1.94 -9.61
CA MET A 238 8.28 1.63 -10.91
C MET A 238 9.36 1.32 -11.95
N GLY A 239 9.32 0.11 -12.54
CA GLY A 239 10.32 -0.35 -13.52
C GLY A 239 11.58 -0.96 -12.91
N THR A 240 11.63 -1.16 -11.59
CA THR A 240 12.65 -1.97 -10.91
C THR A 240 12.04 -3.27 -10.40
N TYR A 241 12.88 -4.19 -9.90
CA TYR A 241 12.39 -5.43 -9.31
C TYR A 241 11.63 -5.17 -8.00
N SER A 242 10.68 -6.03 -7.70
CA SER A 242 10.05 -6.16 -6.38
C SER A 242 10.30 -7.58 -5.87
N TYR A 243 10.12 -7.78 -4.56
CA TYR A 243 10.41 -9.07 -3.94
C TYR A 243 9.30 -9.54 -3.03
N LEU A 244 8.98 -10.83 -3.10
CA LEU A 244 8.42 -11.54 -1.96
C LEU A 244 9.56 -12.08 -1.12
N VAL A 245 9.42 -11.93 0.19
CA VAL A 245 10.41 -12.38 1.15
C VAL A 245 9.76 -13.27 2.20
N ARG A 246 10.58 -14.02 2.91
CA ARG A 246 10.19 -14.79 4.09
C ARG A 246 10.97 -14.27 5.29
N GLY A 247 10.26 -13.92 6.37
CA GLY A 247 10.88 -13.46 7.59
C GLY A 247 11.73 -14.55 8.24
N LYS A 248 12.91 -14.16 8.72
CA LYS A 248 13.79 -15.02 9.53
C LYS A 248 13.46 -14.93 11.02
N GLY A 249 12.62 -13.97 11.42
CA GLY A 249 12.22 -13.79 12.80
C GLY A 249 13.35 -13.29 13.70
N ASN A 250 14.16 -12.34 13.21
CA ASN A 250 15.23 -11.75 14.01
C ASN A 250 14.63 -10.93 15.19
N PRO A 251 14.89 -11.32 16.46
CA PRO A 251 14.34 -10.60 17.62
C PRO A 251 14.98 -9.21 17.84
N GLU A 252 16.20 -8.97 17.34
CA GLU A 252 16.86 -7.65 17.46
C GLU A 252 16.15 -6.57 16.65
N SER A 253 15.43 -6.96 15.59
CA SER A 253 14.60 -6.04 14.79
C SER A 253 13.13 -6.03 15.20
N PHE A 254 12.77 -6.63 16.36
CA PHE A 254 11.38 -6.88 16.73
C PHE A 254 10.60 -7.58 15.60
N LEU A 255 11.23 -8.59 14.99
CA LEU A 255 10.72 -9.32 13.82
C LEU A 255 10.26 -8.35 12.72
N SER A 256 11.09 -7.39 12.34
CA SER A 256 10.75 -6.40 11.32
C SER A 256 11.80 -6.34 10.22
N CYS A 257 11.40 -5.88 9.05
CA CYS A 257 12.29 -5.60 7.92
C CYS A 257 11.80 -4.36 7.13
N SER A 258 12.54 -3.98 6.10
CA SER A 258 12.17 -2.86 5.23
C SER A 258 10.84 -3.13 4.50
N HIS A 259 10.12 -2.06 4.15
CA HIS A 259 8.87 -2.14 3.39
C HIS A 259 9.04 -1.86 1.88
N GLY A 260 10.25 -1.55 1.42
CA GLY A 260 10.50 -1.11 0.05
C GLY A 260 11.81 -0.33 -0.10
N ALA A 261 12.14 0.07 -1.33
CA ALA A 261 13.41 0.72 -1.67
C ALA A 261 13.68 2.04 -0.90
N GLY A 262 12.61 2.80 -0.57
CA GLY A 262 12.73 4.12 0.03
C GLY A 262 13.26 5.19 -0.93
N ARG A 263 12.80 6.43 -0.76
CA ARG A 263 13.27 7.56 -1.58
C ARG A 263 14.69 7.96 -1.17
N ARG A 264 15.49 8.37 -2.14
CA ARG A 264 16.82 8.99 -1.91
C ARG A 264 16.83 10.50 -2.14
N MET A 265 15.71 11.07 -2.58
CA MET A 265 15.52 12.52 -2.79
C MET A 265 14.06 12.93 -2.58
N SER A 266 13.82 14.23 -2.41
CA SER A 266 12.47 14.76 -2.21
C SER A 266 11.62 14.62 -3.48
N ARG A 267 10.31 14.87 -3.40
CA ARG A 267 9.45 14.94 -4.60
C ARG A 267 9.72 16.19 -5.42
N LEU A 268 10.12 17.27 -4.74
CA LEU A 268 10.46 18.54 -5.39
C LEU A 268 11.73 18.35 -6.22
N ASP A 269 12.80 17.82 -5.62
CA ASP A 269 14.09 17.58 -6.30
C ASP A 269 13.91 16.62 -7.48
N ALA A 270 13.12 15.56 -7.30
CA ALA A 270 12.82 14.61 -8.38
C ALA A 270 12.05 15.27 -9.54
N ARG A 271 11.16 16.23 -9.24
CA ARG A 271 10.41 16.97 -10.27
C ARG A 271 11.31 17.89 -11.08
N GLU A 272 12.34 18.45 -10.45
CA GLU A 272 13.32 19.32 -11.10
C GLU A 272 14.32 18.51 -11.94
N GLN A 273 14.70 17.32 -11.47
CA GLN A 273 15.71 16.48 -12.14
C GLN A 273 15.15 15.58 -13.24
N PHE A 274 13.93 15.06 -13.10
CA PHE A 274 13.38 14.06 -14.02
C PHE A 274 12.16 14.59 -14.75
N SER A 275 12.28 14.74 -16.07
CA SER A 275 11.14 15.11 -16.89
C SER A 275 10.14 13.97 -17.01
N VAL A 276 8.88 14.32 -17.23
CA VAL A 276 7.80 13.35 -17.52
C VAL A 276 8.15 12.52 -18.76
N GLN A 277 8.71 13.16 -19.79
CA GLN A 277 9.05 12.50 -21.04
C GLN A 277 10.16 11.47 -20.86
N ASP A 278 11.25 11.84 -20.17
CA ASP A 278 12.37 10.93 -19.93
C ASP A 278 11.95 9.72 -19.10
N THR A 279 11.09 9.94 -18.10
CA THR A 279 10.57 8.86 -17.27
C THR A 279 9.69 7.91 -18.07
N ILE A 280 8.85 8.42 -18.98
CA ILE A 280 8.04 7.58 -19.87
C ILE A 280 8.91 6.80 -20.86
N LEU A 281 9.97 7.42 -21.38
CA LEU A 281 10.93 6.78 -22.29
C LEU A 281 11.74 5.67 -21.58
N ASP A 282 12.19 5.90 -20.34
CA ASP A 282 12.87 4.88 -19.51
C ASP A 282 11.96 3.67 -19.29
N LEU A 283 10.71 3.88 -18.88
CA LEU A 283 9.74 2.77 -18.72
C LEU A 283 9.50 2.02 -20.04
N ARG A 284 9.37 2.73 -21.16
CA ARG A 284 9.20 2.11 -22.47
C ARG A 284 10.42 1.28 -22.86
N ALA A 285 11.63 1.78 -22.62
CA ALA A 285 12.87 1.05 -22.86
C ALA A 285 12.96 -0.24 -22.01
N LEU A 286 12.36 -0.22 -20.82
CA LEU A 286 12.24 -1.39 -19.94
C LEU A 286 11.08 -2.34 -20.31
N GLY A 287 10.25 -1.97 -21.29
CA GLY A 287 9.05 -2.72 -21.70
C GLY A 287 7.87 -2.62 -20.72
N VAL A 288 7.84 -1.57 -19.89
CA VAL A 288 6.80 -1.37 -18.86
C VAL A 288 5.67 -0.49 -19.39
N PHE A 289 4.44 -0.99 -19.31
CA PHE A 289 3.25 -0.23 -19.69
C PHE A 289 2.74 0.62 -18.51
N LEU A 290 2.82 1.95 -18.65
CA LEU A 290 2.28 2.90 -17.67
C LEU A 290 0.82 3.28 -17.97
N ALA A 291 -0.07 2.98 -17.03
CA ALA A 291 -1.44 3.45 -16.98
C ALA A 291 -1.60 4.47 -15.83
N LYS A 292 -1.81 5.74 -16.18
CA LYS A 292 -2.04 6.83 -15.22
C LYS A 292 -2.90 7.91 -15.87
N ALA A 293 -3.90 8.41 -15.13
CA ALA A 293 -4.88 9.37 -15.67
C ALA A 293 -4.25 10.74 -15.99
N LYS A 294 -3.48 11.31 -15.05
CA LYS A 294 -2.74 12.56 -15.23
C LYS A 294 -1.25 12.25 -15.13
N ARG A 295 -0.44 12.63 -16.12
CA ARG A 295 0.99 12.25 -16.18
C ARG A 295 1.96 13.32 -15.66
N THR A 296 1.45 14.45 -15.17
CA THR A 296 2.24 15.65 -14.83
C THR A 296 3.26 15.44 -13.71
N ASP A 297 3.05 14.45 -12.86
CA ASP A 297 3.85 14.10 -11.69
C ASP A 297 4.66 12.81 -11.87
N VAL A 298 4.60 12.16 -13.03
CA VAL A 298 5.31 10.87 -13.28
C VAL A 298 6.81 10.97 -13.03
N GLY A 299 7.43 12.11 -13.35
CA GLY A 299 8.86 12.35 -13.08
C GLY A 299 9.23 12.20 -11.61
N THR A 300 8.33 12.55 -10.69
CA THR A 300 8.59 12.44 -9.24
C THR A 300 8.69 11.01 -8.74
N GLU A 301 8.20 10.06 -9.55
CA GLU A 301 8.17 8.61 -9.29
C GLU A 301 9.16 7.85 -10.20
N SER A 302 10.08 8.56 -10.85
CA SER A 302 11.21 7.97 -11.57
C SER A 302 11.97 7.00 -10.66
N ARG A 303 12.38 5.84 -11.18
CA ARG A 303 13.17 4.86 -10.42
C ARG A 303 14.47 5.42 -9.86
N PHE A 304 15.02 6.46 -10.51
CA PHE A 304 16.21 7.15 -10.05
C PHE A 304 15.97 8.07 -8.84
N ALA A 305 14.71 8.29 -8.42
CA ALA A 305 14.38 8.97 -7.17
C ALA A 305 14.43 8.04 -5.94
N TYR A 306 14.61 6.73 -6.15
CA TYR A 306 14.63 5.69 -5.12
C TYR A 306 16.01 5.07 -4.96
N LYS A 307 16.25 4.41 -3.82
CA LYS A 307 17.44 3.57 -3.65
C LYS A 307 17.32 2.33 -4.55
N ALA A 308 18.44 1.68 -4.86
CA ALA A 308 18.40 0.39 -5.55
C ALA A 308 17.81 -0.67 -4.62
N ILE A 309 16.77 -1.38 -5.07
CA ILE A 309 16.08 -2.40 -4.27
C ILE A 309 17.02 -3.53 -3.87
N ASP A 310 17.92 -3.94 -4.77
CA ASP A 310 18.90 -5.01 -4.51
C ASP A 310 19.90 -4.60 -3.43
N PHE A 311 20.25 -3.31 -3.37
CA PHE A 311 21.07 -2.77 -2.29
C PHE A 311 20.31 -2.87 -0.95
N VAL A 312 19.06 -2.41 -0.89
CA VAL A 312 18.25 -2.48 0.35
C VAL A 312 18.16 -3.92 0.85
N LEU A 313 17.83 -4.87 -0.03
CA LEU A 313 17.75 -6.29 0.34
C LEU A 313 19.08 -6.87 0.83
N SER A 314 20.20 -6.48 0.22
CA SER A 314 21.52 -6.94 0.66
C SER A 314 21.87 -6.54 2.10
N GLN A 315 21.24 -5.47 2.61
CA GLN A 315 21.48 -4.96 3.97
C GLN A 315 20.61 -5.61 5.03
N GLU A 316 19.69 -6.51 4.66
CA GLU A 316 18.73 -7.13 5.58
C GLU A 316 18.58 -8.65 5.37
N LEU A 317 19.60 -9.29 4.79
CA LEU A 317 19.60 -10.74 4.57
C LEU A 317 19.63 -11.54 5.88
N ASP A 318 19.95 -10.93 7.01
CA ASP A 318 19.80 -11.50 8.35
C ASP A 318 18.34 -11.44 8.85
N LEU A 319 17.52 -10.52 8.32
CA LEU A 319 16.12 -10.32 8.69
C LEU A 319 15.17 -11.13 7.81
N VAL A 320 15.50 -11.29 6.51
CA VAL A 320 14.63 -11.91 5.52
C VAL A 320 15.38 -12.80 4.53
N GLU A 321 14.66 -13.75 3.93
CA GLU A 321 15.07 -14.54 2.79
C GLU A 321 14.27 -14.09 1.54
N PRO A 322 14.91 -13.66 0.45
CA PRO A 322 14.22 -13.42 -0.82
C PRO A 322 13.68 -14.72 -1.39
N VAL A 323 12.35 -14.83 -1.54
CA VAL A 323 11.66 -16.04 -2.04
C VAL A 323 11.30 -15.91 -3.51
N ARG A 324 10.95 -14.70 -3.96
CA ARG A 324 10.55 -14.45 -5.34
C ARG A 324 10.97 -13.07 -5.78
N ARG A 325 11.62 -12.98 -6.94
CA ARG A 325 11.90 -11.73 -7.64
C ARG A 325 10.81 -11.49 -8.69
N LEU A 326 10.34 -10.25 -8.77
CA LEU A 326 9.21 -9.84 -9.59
C LEU A 326 9.63 -8.64 -10.45
N LYS A 327 9.44 -8.75 -11.77
CA LYS A 327 9.70 -7.65 -12.72
C LYS A 327 8.39 -7.03 -13.18
N THR A 328 8.27 -5.70 -13.11
CA THR A 328 7.08 -4.99 -13.60
C THR A 328 6.88 -5.20 -15.11
N VAL A 329 5.63 -5.47 -15.49
CA VAL A 329 5.15 -5.57 -16.88
C VAL A 329 4.23 -4.40 -17.19
N ALA A 330 3.30 -4.10 -16.28
CA ALA A 330 2.42 -2.96 -16.37
C ALA A 330 2.16 -2.38 -14.99
N VAL A 331 1.95 -1.07 -14.92
CA VAL A 331 1.75 -0.33 -13.68
C VAL A 331 0.59 0.64 -13.84
N VAL A 332 -0.40 0.51 -12.95
CA VAL A 332 -1.45 1.50 -12.75
C VAL A 332 -1.02 2.39 -11.60
N LYS A 333 -0.88 3.68 -11.87
CA LYS A 333 -0.46 4.65 -10.85
C LYS A 333 -1.60 5.56 -10.44
N GLY A 334 -1.61 5.82 -9.14
CA GLY A 334 -2.38 6.86 -8.48
C GLY A 334 -2.09 8.27 -8.96
#